data_AF-A0A8H3CFT8-F1
#
_entry.id   AF-A0A8H3CFT8-F1
#
_cell.length_a   1.000
_cell.length_b   1.000
_cell.length_c   1.000
_cell.angle_alpha   90.00
_cell.angle_beta   90.00
_cell.angle_gamma   90.00
#
_symmetry.space_group_name_H-M   'P 1'
#
loop_
_entity.id
_entity.type
_entity.pdbx_description
1 polymer ?
#
loop_
_entity_poly.entity_id
_entity_poly.type
_entity_poly.pdbx_seq_one_letter_code
_entity_poly.pdbx_strand_id
1 'polypeptide(L)'
;MLGQSALGFVCVVLLGANGVLAAPKSLKNLVAFGDSYTDKVNVGDGGIPWPLYVESYSNRTVSVYDFARSGGTCSNKITPRPFPPVMETQVPTYTANVTTKSGNTQIIGPNGTYVPLASKDTLYSIWIGTNDVGAGALLTDPLPGISIVNTTSCVFDWMKALYDQGARNFLLQNMVPLHLAPMYAADGYPTKFWSAPHNQTEWSILMAELVRSGNELWALRTKYIAPSLFPGARIGLFDSYGLFLDIYNNPAKYLVGPTYNVKDVVNACKFPYDNGTLVCNTQPQSKRDSYLWWDELHPSEQANRVVARHILNVLKGQNDPWVSWYGAK
;
A
#
# COMPACT_ATOMS: atom_id res chain seq x y z
N MET A 1 6.63 65.77 -30.84
CA MET A 1 7.57 64.88 -30.12
C MET A 1 6.79 64.14 -29.06
N LEU A 2 6.89 62.81 -29.09
CA LEU A 2 6.20 61.87 -28.22
C LEU A 2 6.61 62.07 -26.75
N GLY A 3 5.65 62.17 -25.84
CA GLY A 3 5.86 62.06 -24.40
C GLY A 3 4.90 61.00 -23.86
N GLN A 4 5.40 59.77 -23.69
CA GLN A 4 4.65 58.66 -23.11
C GLN A 4 4.46 58.87 -21.60
N SER A 5 3.22 58.90 -21.15
CA SER A 5 2.83 58.79 -19.74
C SER A 5 2.80 57.30 -19.34
N ALA A 6 3.75 56.86 -18.51
CA ALA A 6 3.75 55.53 -17.92
C ALA A 6 2.83 55.51 -16.69
N LEU A 7 1.66 54.86 -16.80
CA LEU A 7 0.88 54.44 -15.64
C LEU A 7 1.54 53.21 -15.01
N GLY A 8 2.12 53.37 -13.82
CA GLY A 8 2.54 52.25 -12.99
C GLY A 8 1.34 51.61 -12.29
N PHE A 9 0.97 50.40 -12.70
CA PHE A 9 0.07 49.53 -11.95
C PHE A 9 0.86 48.88 -10.80
N VAL A 10 0.64 49.33 -9.57
CA VAL A 10 1.12 48.63 -8.37
C VAL A 10 0.17 47.46 -8.12
N CYS A 11 0.60 46.25 -8.48
CA CYS A 11 -0.08 45.02 -8.13
C CYS A 11 0.24 44.69 -6.66
N VAL A 12 -0.68 45.04 -5.75
CA VAL A 12 -0.59 44.64 -4.35
C VAL A 12 -0.92 43.14 -4.27
N VAL A 13 0.12 42.31 -4.22
CA VAL A 13 -0.03 40.89 -3.86
C VAL A 13 -0.38 40.84 -2.38
N LEU A 14 -1.66 40.69 -2.08
CA LEU A 14 -2.13 40.30 -0.75
C LEU A 14 -1.61 38.88 -0.48
N LEU A 15 -0.48 38.79 0.22
CA LEU A 15 -0.03 37.57 0.89
C LEU A 15 -1.09 37.21 1.92
N GLY A 16 -2.03 36.36 1.52
CA GLY A 16 -2.98 35.73 2.43
C GLY A 16 -2.20 35.00 3.50
N ALA A 17 -2.36 35.45 4.75
CA ALA A 17 -1.82 34.79 5.93
C ALA A 17 -2.20 33.31 5.88
N ASN A 18 -1.17 32.44 5.95
CA ASN A 18 -1.34 31.02 6.17
C ASN A 18 -2.12 30.83 7.47
N GLY A 19 -3.43 30.62 7.34
CA GLY A 19 -4.29 30.26 8.44
C GLY A 19 -3.73 29.00 9.10
N VAL A 20 -3.55 29.09 10.41
CA VAL A 20 -3.25 27.98 11.30
C VAL A 20 -4.22 26.85 10.94
N LEU A 21 -3.69 25.77 10.35
CA LEU A 21 -4.45 24.59 9.95
C LEU A 21 -5.17 24.05 11.19
N ALA A 22 -6.51 24.01 11.13
CA ALA A 22 -7.28 23.26 12.11
C ALA A 22 -6.72 21.83 12.15
N ALA A 23 -6.43 21.32 13.36
CA ALA A 23 -5.93 19.96 13.54
C ALA A 23 -6.80 18.97 12.75
N PRO A 24 -6.23 18.18 11.82
CA PRO A 24 -7.00 17.20 11.08
C PRO A 24 -7.68 16.24 12.06
N LYS A 25 -8.96 15.94 11.82
CA LYS A 25 -9.76 15.09 12.72
C LYS A 25 -9.09 13.72 12.89
N SER A 26 -8.89 13.31 14.14
CA SER A 26 -8.45 11.94 14.45
C SER A 26 -9.51 10.95 13.96
N LEU A 27 -9.08 10.01 13.12
CA LEU A 27 -9.88 8.89 12.66
C LEU A 27 -9.78 7.76 13.69
N LYS A 28 -10.90 7.03 13.88
CA LYS A 28 -11.06 5.97 14.89
C LYS A 28 -11.06 4.58 14.28
N ASN A 29 -11.29 4.47 12.98
CA ASN A 29 -11.39 3.19 12.30
C ASN A 29 -10.43 3.15 11.12
N LEU A 30 -9.78 2.00 10.94
CA LEU A 30 -9.04 1.66 9.74
C LEU A 30 -9.69 0.43 9.11
N VAL A 31 -10.15 0.56 7.86
CA VAL A 31 -10.62 -0.57 7.05
C VAL A 31 -9.56 -0.83 5.99
N ALA A 32 -8.91 -1.99 6.05
CA ALA A 32 -7.77 -2.33 5.20
C ALA A 32 -8.15 -3.39 4.15
N PHE A 33 -7.70 -3.16 2.91
CA PHE A 33 -7.81 -4.06 1.77
C PHE A 33 -6.42 -4.26 1.16
N GLY A 34 -6.21 -5.33 0.41
CA GLY A 34 -4.92 -5.57 -0.22
C GLY A 34 -4.54 -7.04 -0.30
N ASP A 35 -3.24 -7.28 -0.30
CA ASP A 35 -2.67 -8.61 -0.44
C ASP A 35 -1.89 -9.07 0.80
N SER A 36 -0.85 -9.88 0.60
CA SER A 36 -0.02 -10.45 1.66
C SER A 36 0.77 -9.41 2.45
N TYR A 37 0.89 -8.17 1.96
CA TYR A 37 1.51 -7.08 2.73
C TYR A 37 0.58 -6.52 3.80
N THR A 38 -0.70 -6.92 3.82
CA THR A 38 -1.71 -6.40 4.76
C THR A 38 -2.44 -7.53 5.51
N ASP A 39 -2.62 -8.70 4.89
CA ASP A 39 -3.44 -9.82 5.39
C ASP A 39 -3.00 -10.36 6.78
N LYS A 40 -3.93 -10.32 7.74
CA LYS A 40 -3.77 -10.92 9.07
C LYS A 40 -4.17 -12.39 9.18
N VAL A 41 -4.85 -12.95 8.20
CA VAL A 41 -5.34 -14.34 8.20
C VAL A 41 -4.25 -15.28 7.69
N ASN A 42 -3.67 -14.98 6.53
CA ASN A 42 -2.55 -15.71 5.97
C ASN A 42 -1.30 -14.81 5.93
N VAL A 43 -0.59 -14.77 7.04
CA VAL A 43 0.53 -13.85 7.26
C VAL A 43 1.79 -14.35 6.53
N GLY A 44 2.13 -13.68 5.42
CA GLY A 44 3.28 -14.03 4.58
C GLY A 44 4.65 -13.59 5.13
N ASP A 45 4.67 -12.64 6.06
CA ASP A 45 5.88 -12.02 6.61
C ASP A 45 6.42 -12.67 7.90
N GLY A 46 5.82 -13.79 8.34
CA GLY A 46 6.23 -14.54 9.53
C GLY A 46 6.16 -13.78 10.85
N GLY A 47 5.47 -12.64 10.89
CA GLY A 47 5.32 -11.78 12.06
C GLY A 47 3.90 -11.23 12.22
N ILE A 48 3.80 -9.94 12.54
CA ILE A 48 2.53 -9.22 12.69
C ILE A 48 2.43 -8.19 11.55
N PRO A 49 1.36 -8.20 10.74
CA PRO A 49 1.20 -7.24 9.66
C PRO A 49 0.92 -5.83 10.20
N TRP A 50 1.25 -4.82 9.40
CA TRP A 50 1.16 -3.41 9.79
C TRP A 50 -0.20 -2.96 10.37
N PRO A 51 -1.39 -3.46 9.92
CA PRO A 51 -2.66 -2.98 10.49
C PRO A 51 -2.79 -3.31 11.98
N LEU A 52 -2.28 -4.45 12.43
CA LEU A 52 -2.33 -4.83 13.84
C LEU A 52 -1.37 -4.00 14.70
N TYR A 53 -0.25 -3.56 14.12
CA TYR A 53 0.63 -2.60 14.77
C TYR A 53 -0.03 -1.21 14.89
N VAL A 54 -0.86 -0.79 13.94
CA VAL A 54 -1.65 0.44 14.07
C VAL A 54 -2.59 0.36 15.28
N GLU A 55 -3.33 -0.75 15.42
CA GLU A 55 -4.20 -0.97 16.58
C GLU A 55 -3.41 -0.95 17.90
N SER A 56 -2.30 -1.69 17.95
CA SER A 56 -1.42 -1.76 19.13
C SER A 56 -0.82 -0.39 19.51
N TYR A 57 -0.18 0.31 18.58
CA TYR A 57 0.49 1.59 18.80
C TYR A 57 -0.48 2.75 19.06
N SER A 58 -1.75 2.58 18.68
CA SER A 58 -2.82 3.50 19.06
C SER A 58 -3.33 3.30 20.49
N ASN A 59 -2.79 2.32 21.24
CA ASN A 59 -3.37 1.84 22.50
C ASN A 59 -4.84 1.42 22.33
N ARG A 60 -5.17 0.76 21.21
CA ARG A 60 -6.53 0.33 20.84
C ARG A 60 -7.56 1.47 20.71
N THR A 61 -7.11 2.70 20.51
CA THR A 61 -8.00 3.82 20.18
C THR A 61 -8.44 3.82 18.71
N VAL A 62 -7.69 3.14 17.85
CA VAL A 62 -8.07 2.84 16.47
C VAL A 62 -8.52 1.38 16.38
N SER A 63 -9.73 1.14 15.88
CA SER A 63 -10.23 -0.20 15.53
C SER A 63 -9.86 -0.56 14.09
N VAL A 64 -9.41 -1.81 13.88
CA VAL A 64 -8.91 -2.28 12.58
C VAL A 64 -9.79 -3.40 12.02
N TYR A 65 -10.25 -3.20 10.79
CA TYR A 65 -11.06 -4.15 10.02
C TYR A 65 -10.31 -4.55 8.75
N ASP A 66 -9.71 -5.73 8.78
CA ASP A 66 -8.84 -6.21 7.71
C ASP A 66 -9.56 -7.21 6.80
N PHE A 67 -9.69 -6.82 5.54
CA PHE A 67 -10.26 -7.59 4.43
C PHE A 67 -9.20 -8.06 3.43
N ALA A 68 -7.92 -7.71 3.62
CA ALA A 68 -6.83 -8.11 2.73
C ALA A 68 -6.66 -9.63 2.70
N ARG A 69 -6.21 -10.16 1.56
CA ARG A 69 -6.01 -11.61 1.36
C ARG A 69 -4.72 -11.88 0.60
N SER A 70 -3.86 -12.69 1.21
CA SER A 70 -2.57 -13.09 0.67
C SER A 70 -2.69 -13.68 -0.75
N GLY A 71 -1.79 -13.25 -1.64
CA GLY A 71 -1.79 -13.61 -3.06
C GLY A 71 -2.85 -12.89 -3.92
N GLY A 72 -3.76 -12.13 -3.31
CA GLY A 72 -4.81 -11.40 -4.00
C GLY A 72 -4.27 -10.40 -5.01
N THR A 73 -4.92 -10.35 -6.17
CA THR A 73 -4.76 -9.29 -7.18
C THR A 73 -5.85 -8.25 -7.02
N CYS A 74 -5.77 -7.12 -7.73
CA CYS A 74 -6.88 -6.17 -7.71
C CYS A 74 -8.18 -6.81 -8.22
N SER A 75 -8.11 -7.54 -9.33
CA SER A 75 -9.24 -8.32 -9.85
C SER A 75 -8.74 -9.54 -10.62
N ASN A 76 -9.40 -10.69 -10.39
CA ASN A 76 -9.12 -11.91 -11.15
C ASN A 76 -9.61 -11.83 -12.60
N LYS A 77 -10.40 -10.81 -12.97
CA LYS A 77 -10.84 -10.61 -14.36
C LYS A 77 -9.74 -9.99 -15.23
N ILE A 78 -8.77 -9.32 -14.62
CA ILE A 78 -7.63 -8.71 -15.31
C ILE A 78 -6.33 -9.46 -15.02
N THR A 79 -6.18 -9.98 -13.80
CA THR A 79 -5.01 -10.77 -13.38
C THR A 79 -5.48 -12.06 -12.71
N PRO A 80 -5.78 -13.12 -13.48
CA PRO A 80 -6.30 -14.36 -12.91
C PRO A 80 -5.27 -15.05 -12.03
N ARG A 81 -5.56 -15.18 -10.74
CA ARG A 81 -4.77 -16.01 -9.82
C ARG A 81 -5.68 -16.83 -8.92
N PRO A 82 -5.24 -18.01 -8.42
CA PRO A 82 -6.03 -18.86 -7.52
C PRO A 82 -6.05 -18.32 -6.07
N PHE A 83 -6.11 -17.00 -5.91
CA PHE A 83 -6.15 -16.31 -4.62
C PHE A 83 -7.31 -15.33 -4.58
N PRO A 84 -7.84 -14.97 -3.40
CA PRO A 84 -9.01 -14.10 -3.30
C PRO A 84 -8.69 -12.64 -3.71
N PRO A 85 -9.22 -12.14 -4.83
CA PRO A 85 -8.91 -10.79 -5.32
C PRO A 85 -9.73 -9.72 -4.57
N VAL A 86 -9.31 -8.45 -4.69
CA VAL A 86 -9.99 -7.32 -4.05
C VAL A 86 -11.43 -7.18 -4.52
N MET A 87 -11.65 -7.10 -5.83
CA MET A 87 -12.97 -6.78 -6.39
C MET A 87 -13.97 -7.92 -6.27
N GLU A 88 -13.55 -9.18 -6.50
CA GLU A 88 -14.47 -10.32 -6.48
C GLU A 88 -14.62 -10.99 -5.11
N THR A 89 -13.80 -10.65 -4.11
CA THR A 89 -13.92 -11.26 -2.76
C THR A 89 -13.93 -10.25 -1.63
N GLN A 90 -12.92 -9.37 -1.55
CA GLN A 90 -12.75 -8.51 -0.38
C GLN A 90 -13.85 -7.44 -0.31
N VAL A 91 -14.19 -6.80 -1.43
CA VAL A 91 -15.30 -5.82 -1.53
C VAL A 91 -16.67 -6.46 -1.22
N PRO A 92 -17.04 -7.63 -1.80
CA PRO A 92 -18.25 -8.34 -1.38
C PRO A 92 -18.29 -8.68 0.10
N THR A 93 -17.16 -9.12 0.67
CA THR A 93 -17.08 -9.46 2.10
C THR A 93 -17.26 -8.21 2.99
N TYR A 94 -16.67 -7.08 2.60
CA TYR A 94 -16.93 -5.79 3.26
C TYR A 94 -18.42 -5.41 3.18
N THR A 95 -19.01 -5.50 1.99
CA THR A 95 -20.43 -5.17 1.75
C THR A 95 -21.36 -6.05 2.59
N ALA A 96 -21.05 -7.34 2.72
CA ALA A 96 -21.82 -8.27 3.54
C ALA A 96 -21.72 -7.96 5.06
N ASN A 97 -20.61 -7.36 5.48
CA ASN A 97 -20.35 -7.03 6.88
C ASN A 97 -20.77 -5.60 7.25
N VAL A 98 -21.21 -4.78 6.29
CA VAL A 98 -21.50 -3.36 6.49
C VAL A 98 -22.95 -3.05 6.13
N THR A 99 -23.64 -2.37 7.04
CA THR A 99 -25.02 -1.92 6.84
C THR A 99 -25.09 -0.41 7.02
N THR A 100 -25.70 0.28 6.06
CA THR A 100 -25.99 1.72 6.15
C THR A 100 -27.49 1.94 6.16
N LYS A 101 -28.03 2.47 7.27
CA LYS A 101 -29.46 2.81 7.41
C LYS A 101 -29.63 4.23 7.94
N SER A 102 -30.37 5.06 7.22
CA SER A 102 -30.67 6.46 7.60
C SER A 102 -29.43 7.28 7.97
N GLY A 103 -28.32 7.11 7.24
CA GLY A 103 -27.06 7.82 7.47
C GLY A 103 -26.16 7.22 8.56
N ASN A 104 -26.59 6.15 9.22
CA ASN A 104 -25.78 5.41 10.20
C ASN A 104 -25.18 4.17 9.53
N THR A 105 -23.87 4.22 9.28
CA THR A 105 -23.08 3.08 8.79
C THR A 105 -22.54 2.30 9.98
N GLN A 106 -22.72 0.99 9.97
CA GLN A 106 -22.22 0.06 10.98
C GLN A 106 -21.51 -1.10 10.30
N ILE A 107 -20.53 -1.67 10.99
CA ILE A 107 -19.80 -2.87 10.58
C ILE A 107 -19.92 -3.97 11.63
N ILE A 108 -19.94 -5.23 11.21
CA ILE A 108 -19.83 -6.36 12.13
C ILE A 108 -18.41 -6.38 12.72
N GLY A 109 -18.33 -6.11 14.02
CA GLY A 109 -17.11 -6.17 14.80
C GLY A 109 -16.62 -7.60 15.04
N PRO A 110 -15.40 -7.76 15.59
CA PRO A 110 -14.80 -9.07 15.85
C PRO A 110 -15.67 -10.02 16.70
N ASN A 111 -16.52 -9.48 17.57
CA ASN A 111 -17.42 -10.24 18.44
C ASN A 111 -18.82 -10.44 17.83
N GLY A 112 -19.00 -10.17 16.53
CA GLY A 112 -20.29 -10.27 15.85
C GLY A 112 -21.27 -9.12 16.13
N THR A 113 -20.87 -8.12 16.92
CA THR A 113 -21.70 -6.97 17.25
C THR A 113 -21.56 -5.86 16.21
N TYR A 114 -22.64 -5.12 15.96
CA TYR A 114 -22.58 -3.94 15.09
C TYR A 114 -21.86 -2.79 15.79
N VAL A 115 -20.81 -2.28 15.15
CA VAL A 115 -19.98 -1.15 15.62
C VAL A 115 -20.15 0.03 14.66
N PRO A 116 -20.30 1.28 15.16
CA PRO A 116 -20.38 2.46 14.28
C PRO A 116 -19.15 2.62 13.39
N LEU A 117 -19.37 2.72 12.08
CA LEU A 117 -18.34 2.96 11.06
C LEU A 117 -18.64 4.27 10.33
N ALA A 118 -18.82 5.36 11.08
CA ALA A 118 -19.12 6.66 10.50
C ALA A 118 -17.98 7.10 9.56
N SER A 119 -18.32 7.43 8.31
CA SER A 119 -17.34 7.77 7.27
C SER A 119 -16.35 8.86 7.69
N LYS A 120 -16.80 9.87 8.43
CA LYS A 120 -15.97 10.97 8.99
C LYS A 120 -14.90 10.52 10.00
N ASP A 121 -15.05 9.32 10.56
CA ASP A 121 -14.18 8.74 11.58
C ASP A 121 -13.41 7.52 11.04
N THR A 122 -13.54 7.18 9.74
CA THR A 122 -13.00 5.95 9.16
C THR A 122 -12.06 6.24 8.00
N LEU A 123 -10.88 5.64 8.02
CA LEU A 123 -9.94 5.57 6.91
C LEU A 123 -10.06 4.24 6.18
N TYR A 124 -10.18 4.27 4.85
CA TYR A 124 -10.17 3.09 3.99
C TYR A 124 -8.82 3.02 3.28
N SER A 125 -8.02 2.01 3.59
CA SER A 125 -6.69 1.82 3.00
C SER A 125 -6.68 0.64 2.03
N ILE A 126 -5.95 0.78 0.93
CA ILE A 126 -5.64 -0.34 0.03
C ILE A 126 -4.14 -0.39 -0.28
N TRP A 127 -3.55 -1.58 -0.18
CA TRP A 127 -2.18 -1.87 -0.63
C TRP A 127 -2.19 -3.12 -1.49
N ILE A 128 -2.08 -2.94 -2.80
CA ILE A 128 -2.26 -4.01 -3.80
C ILE A 128 -1.31 -3.79 -4.98
N GLY A 129 -1.26 -4.71 -5.93
CA GLY A 129 -0.51 -4.56 -7.19
C GLY A 129 0.72 -5.45 -7.29
N THR A 130 1.30 -5.88 -6.16
CA THR A 130 2.48 -6.77 -6.15
C THR A 130 2.21 -8.08 -6.90
N ASN A 131 1.04 -8.68 -6.67
CA ASN A 131 0.63 -9.89 -7.36
C ASN A 131 0.19 -9.64 -8.81
N ASP A 132 -0.27 -8.43 -9.13
CA ASP A 132 -0.68 -8.03 -10.48
C ASP A 132 0.51 -7.87 -11.41
N VAL A 133 1.61 -7.30 -10.92
CA VAL A 133 2.84 -7.10 -11.70
C VAL A 133 3.83 -8.26 -11.59
N GLY A 134 3.56 -9.24 -10.72
CA GLY A 134 4.49 -10.31 -10.37
C GLY A 134 4.64 -11.44 -11.38
N ALA A 135 5.45 -12.43 -11.01
CA ALA A 135 5.61 -13.67 -11.76
C ALA A 135 4.27 -14.44 -11.88
N GLY A 136 4.00 -14.98 -13.08
CA GLY A 136 2.70 -15.58 -13.42
C GLY A 136 1.59 -14.56 -13.68
N ALA A 137 1.94 -13.28 -13.84
CA ALA A 137 1.02 -12.18 -14.12
C ALA A 137 1.67 -11.23 -15.15
N LEU A 138 1.55 -9.90 -15.03
CA LEU A 138 2.04 -8.98 -16.07
C LEU A 138 3.52 -9.14 -16.43
N LEU A 139 4.36 -9.59 -15.51
CA LEU A 139 5.79 -9.78 -15.79
C LEU A 139 6.05 -10.89 -16.82
N THR A 140 5.24 -11.95 -16.82
CA THR A 140 5.58 -13.18 -17.56
C THR A 140 4.43 -13.78 -18.36
N ASP A 141 3.18 -13.54 -17.95
CA ASP A 141 1.97 -14.17 -18.52
C ASP A 141 0.75 -13.22 -18.46
N PRO A 142 0.81 -12.04 -19.11
CA PRO A 142 -0.32 -11.13 -19.16
C PRO A 142 -1.46 -11.69 -20.02
N LEU A 143 -2.71 -11.47 -19.59
CA LEU A 143 -3.87 -11.68 -20.46
C LEU A 143 -3.80 -10.76 -21.70
N PRO A 144 -4.33 -11.19 -22.86
CA PRO A 144 -4.40 -10.36 -24.05
C PRO A 144 -5.06 -8.99 -23.79
N GLY A 145 -4.38 -7.91 -24.11
CA GLY A 145 -4.89 -6.54 -23.95
C GLY A 145 -4.87 -5.99 -22.52
N ILE A 146 -4.35 -6.75 -21.55
CA ILE A 146 -4.16 -6.28 -20.17
C ILE A 146 -2.73 -5.76 -20.00
N SER A 147 -2.63 -4.61 -19.34
CA SER A 147 -1.35 -3.97 -19.00
C SER A 147 -1.41 -3.34 -17.61
N ILE A 148 -0.32 -2.70 -17.20
CA ILE A 148 -0.24 -1.90 -15.97
C ILE A 148 -1.36 -0.84 -15.87
N VAL A 149 -1.91 -0.38 -17.00
CA VAL A 149 -3.02 0.59 -17.02
C VAL A 149 -4.30 -0.01 -16.41
N ASN A 150 -4.57 -1.29 -16.66
CA ASN A 150 -5.79 -1.95 -16.18
C ASN A 150 -5.71 -2.20 -14.67
N THR A 151 -4.56 -2.73 -14.21
CA THR A 151 -4.33 -3.05 -12.80
C THR A 151 -4.34 -1.78 -11.95
N THR A 152 -3.76 -0.69 -12.47
CA THR A 152 -3.82 0.61 -11.79
C THR A 152 -5.22 1.24 -11.80
N SER A 153 -6.00 1.06 -12.87
CA SER A 153 -7.39 1.55 -12.93
C SER A 153 -8.31 0.85 -11.94
N CYS A 154 -8.12 -0.45 -11.73
CA CYS A 154 -8.98 -1.27 -10.86
C CYS A 154 -9.05 -0.76 -9.41
N VAL A 155 -8.01 -0.11 -8.90
CA VAL A 155 -8.04 0.51 -7.56
C VAL A 155 -9.09 1.63 -7.46
N PHE A 156 -9.37 2.34 -8.54
CA PHE A 156 -10.43 3.35 -8.57
C PHE A 156 -11.83 2.73 -8.66
N ASP A 157 -11.95 1.51 -9.19
CA ASP A 157 -13.19 0.73 -9.12
C ASP A 157 -13.45 0.25 -7.68
N TRP A 158 -12.42 -0.14 -6.95
CA TRP A 158 -12.49 -0.40 -5.49
C TRP A 158 -12.94 0.86 -4.74
N MET A 159 -12.31 2.01 -5.01
CA MET A 159 -12.73 3.29 -4.41
C MET A 159 -14.19 3.58 -4.69
N LYS A 160 -14.64 3.41 -5.94
CA LYS A 160 -16.03 3.60 -6.33
C LYS A 160 -16.98 2.69 -5.55
N ALA A 161 -16.68 1.40 -5.45
CA ALA A 161 -17.51 0.43 -4.75
C ALA A 161 -17.72 0.79 -3.27
N LEU A 162 -16.69 1.33 -2.60
CA LEU A 162 -16.80 1.80 -1.21
C LEU A 162 -17.44 3.19 -1.11
N TYR A 163 -17.13 4.09 -2.04
CA TYR A 163 -17.68 5.44 -2.09
C TYR A 163 -19.21 5.42 -2.25
N ASP A 164 -19.72 4.54 -3.10
CA ASP A 164 -21.16 4.31 -3.32
C ASP A 164 -21.84 3.82 -2.03
N GLN A 165 -21.10 3.22 -1.09
CA GLN A 165 -21.56 2.78 0.23
C GLN A 165 -21.35 3.84 1.34
N GLY A 166 -20.84 5.02 0.99
CA GLY A 166 -20.66 6.16 1.90
C GLY A 166 -19.24 6.40 2.39
N ALA A 167 -18.24 5.61 1.96
CA ALA A 167 -16.84 5.85 2.31
C ALA A 167 -16.34 7.19 1.75
N ARG A 168 -15.58 7.96 2.54
CA ARG A 168 -15.09 9.30 2.14
C ARG A 168 -13.63 9.58 2.45
N ASN A 169 -12.94 8.82 3.30
CA ASN A 169 -11.50 9.01 3.52
C ASN A 169 -10.75 7.79 2.98
N PHE A 170 -9.94 7.98 1.95
CA PHE A 170 -9.19 6.91 1.29
C PHE A 170 -7.69 7.13 1.46
N LEU A 171 -6.93 6.05 1.62
CA LEU A 171 -5.47 6.03 1.59
C LEU A 171 -5.01 4.92 0.62
N LEU A 172 -4.47 5.32 -0.52
CA LEU A 172 -3.91 4.40 -1.50
C LEU A 172 -2.42 4.24 -1.20
N GLN A 173 -1.95 3.01 -0.99
CA GLN A 173 -0.52 2.72 -0.82
C GLN A 173 0.06 2.25 -2.15
N ASN A 174 1.05 2.98 -2.66
CA ASN A 174 1.67 2.62 -3.94
C ASN A 174 2.54 1.35 -3.83
N MET A 175 2.96 0.76 -4.96
CA MET A 175 3.80 -0.44 -4.93
C MET A 175 5.20 -0.10 -4.38
N VAL A 176 5.77 -0.97 -3.56
CA VAL A 176 7.18 -0.88 -3.12
C VAL A 176 8.14 -1.06 -4.31
N PRO A 177 9.43 -0.69 -4.23
CA PRO A 177 10.40 -0.97 -5.29
C PRO A 177 10.66 -2.48 -5.42
N LEU A 178 9.78 -3.21 -6.10
CA LEU A 178 9.83 -4.69 -6.18
C LEU A 178 11.10 -5.21 -6.85
N HIS A 179 11.73 -4.45 -7.74
CA HIS A 179 13.06 -4.76 -8.29
C HIS A 179 14.18 -4.81 -7.23
N LEU A 180 13.92 -4.39 -5.99
CA LEU A 180 14.80 -4.55 -4.83
C LEU A 180 14.36 -5.69 -3.89
N ALA A 181 13.17 -6.27 -4.12
CA ALA A 181 12.75 -7.47 -3.41
C ALA A 181 13.63 -8.64 -3.88
N PRO A 182 14.13 -9.52 -2.98
CA PRO A 182 15.17 -10.50 -3.34
C PRO A 182 14.78 -11.48 -4.46
N MET A 183 13.48 -11.75 -4.66
CA MET A 183 12.98 -12.53 -5.78
C MET A 183 13.22 -11.86 -7.15
N TYR A 184 13.09 -10.53 -7.24
CA TYR A 184 13.19 -9.78 -8.50
C TYR A 184 14.48 -8.95 -8.62
N ALA A 185 15.34 -8.94 -7.59
CA ALA A 185 16.61 -8.24 -7.63
C ALA A 185 17.53 -8.79 -8.72
N ALA A 186 18.41 -7.96 -9.30
CA ALA A 186 19.31 -8.39 -10.37
C ALA A 186 20.27 -9.52 -9.94
N ASP A 187 20.56 -9.61 -8.63
CA ASP A 187 21.33 -10.65 -7.95
C ASP A 187 20.43 -11.68 -7.23
N GLY A 188 19.15 -11.77 -7.63
CA GLY A 188 18.19 -12.74 -7.12
C GLY A 188 18.52 -14.19 -7.49
N TYR A 189 17.75 -15.13 -6.92
CA TYR A 189 17.98 -16.56 -7.04
C TYR A 189 16.66 -17.34 -7.14
N PRO A 190 16.66 -18.61 -7.61
CA PRO A 190 15.46 -19.47 -7.58
C PRO A 190 14.87 -19.62 -6.18
N THR A 191 13.60 -19.25 -6.01
CA THR A 191 12.91 -19.21 -4.72
C THR A 191 11.75 -20.19 -4.67
N LYS A 192 11.14 -20.36 -3.49
CA LYS A 192 9.87 -21.09 -3.34
C LYS A 192 8.71 -20.50 -4.15
N PHE A 193 8.80 -19.23 -4.56
CA PHE A 193 7.76 -18.54 -5.34
C PHE A 193 7.95 -18.71 -6.85
N TRP A 194 9.20 -18.82 -7.30
CA TRP A 194 9.56 -19.07 -8.69
C TRP A 194 10.94 -19.70 -8.78
N SER A 195 11.01 -20.89 -9.37
CA SER A 195 12.25 -21.64 -9.56
C SER A 195 12.60 -21.92 -11.01
N ALA A 196 11.72 -21.58 -11.96
CA ALA A 196 11.98 -21.77 -13.38
C ALA A 196 13.13 -20.84 -13.85
N PRO A 197 14.07 -21.35 -14.66
CA PRO A 197 15.16 -20.53 -15.20
C PRO A 197 14.63 -19.31 -15.97
N HIS A 198 15.24 -18.16 -15.74
CA HIS A 198 14.91 -16.90 -16.41
C HIS A 198 16.11 -15.95 -16.33
N ASN A 199 16.08 -14.86 -17.11
CA ASN A 199 17.10 -13.83 -17.04
C ASN A 199 16.80 -12.87 -15.87
N GLN A 200 17.58 -12.99 -14.80
CA GLN A 200 17.37 -12.23 -13.56
C GLN A 200 17.54 -10.71 -13.78
N THR A 201 18.48 -10.29 -14.62
CA THR A 201 18.69 -8.86 -14.92
C THR A 201 17.51 -8.29 -15.68
N GLU A 202 17.00 -9.02 -16.67
CA GLU A 202 15.81 -8.63 -17.44
C GLU A 202 14.59 -8.49 -16.53
N TRP A 203 14.33 -9.48 -15.67
CA TRP A 203 13.23 -9.41 -14.70
C TRP A 203 13.34 -8.19 -13.78
N SER A 204 14.53 -7.91 -13.26
CA SER A 204 14.76 -6.75 -12.39
C SER A 204 14.44 -5.44 -13.11
N ILE A 205 14.86 -5.29 -14.37
CA ILE A 205 14.58 -4.11 -15.19
C ILE A 205 13.08 -4.00 -15.48
N LEU A 206 12.45 -5.06 -15.96
CA LEU A 206 11.02 -5.06 -16.29
C LEU A 206 10.15 -4.79 -15.07
N MET A 207 10.50 -5.37 -13.91
CA MET A 207 9.81 -5.11 -12.66
C MET A 207 9.96 -3.64 -12.22
N ALA A 208 11.15 -3.05 -12.38
CA ALA A 208 11.36 -1.63 -12.10
C ALA A 208 10.46 -0.74 -12.97
N GLU A 209 10.36 -1.04 -14.27
CA GLU A 209 9.54 -0.29 -15.22
C GLU A 209 8.04 -0.46 -14.95
N LEU A 210 7.56 -1.68 -14.69
CA LEU A 210 6.16 -1.93 -14.32
C LEU A 210 5.77 -1.19 -13.04
N VAL A 211 6.59 -1.26 -12.00
CA VAL A 211 6.32 -0.59 -10.72
C VAL A 211 6.34 0.92 -10.87
N ARG A 212 7.37 1.50 -11.49
CA ARG A 212 7.47 2.96 -11.66
C ARG A 212 6.34 3.51 -12.51
N SER A 213 6.04 2.84 -13.63
CA SER A 213 4.93 3.22 -14.50
C SER A 213 3.59 3.13 -13.77
N GLY A 214 3.37 2.05 -13.01
CA GLY A 214 2.14 1.85 -12.25
C GLY A 214 1.96 2.91 -11.15
N ASN A 215 3.04 3.20 -10.42
CA ASN A 215 3.03 4.21 -9.36
C ASN A 215 2.79 5.62 -9.90
N GLU A 216 3.37 5.98 -11.04
CA GLU A 216 3.13 7.27 -11.70
C GLU A 216 1.67 7.38 -12.18
N LEU A 217 1.11 6.31 -12.77
CA LEU A 217 -0.30 6.26 -13.14
C LEU A 217 -1.22 6.44 -11.93
N TRP A 218 -0.91 5.83 -10.79
CA TRP A 218 -1.64 6.07 -9.54
C TRP A 218 -1.50 7.50 -9.05
N ALA A 219 -0.30 8.09 -9.08
CA ALA A 219 -0.10 9.47 -8.67
C ALA A 219 -0.94 10.44 -9.52
N LEU A 220 -0.89 10.30 -10.85
CA LEU A 220 -1.65 11.14 -11.78
C LEU A 220 -3.16 10.95 -11.61
N ARG A 221 -3.65 9.70 -11.55
CA ARG A 221 -5.08 9.42 -11.35
C ARG A 221 -5.57 9.94 -10.00
N THR A 222 -4.81 9.74 -8.94
CA THR A 222 -5.16 10.21 -7.58
C THR A 222 -5.22 11.72 -7.50
N LYS A 223 -4.28 12.42 -8.15
CA LYS A 223 -4.20 13.88 -8.12
C LYS A 223 -5.23 14.56 -9.02
N TYR A 224 -5.39 14.08 -10.26
CA TYR A 224 -6.11 14.81 -11.30
C TYR A 224 -7.46 14.22 -11.69
N ILE A 225 -7.72 12.94 -11.39
CA ILE A 225 -8.96 12.26 -11.81
C ILE A 225 -9.85 11.96 -10.60
N ALA A 226 -9.29 11.37 -9.54
CA ALA A 226 -10.06 10.92 -8.39
C ALA A 226 -10.88 12.04 -7.70
N PRO A 227 -10.39 13.29 -7.55
CA PRO A 227 -11.15 14.34 -6.88
C PRO A 227 -12.45 14.73 -7.61
N SER A 228 -12.49 14.62 -8.95
CA SER A 228 -13.70 14.89 -9.73
C SER A 228 -14.65 13.69 -9.77
N LEU A 229 -14.11 12.47 -9.74
CA LEU A 229 -14.93 11.24 -9.69
C LEU A 229 -15.57 11.00 -8.32
N PHE A 230 -14.93 11.44 -7.24
CA PHE A 230 -15.38 11.19 -5.86
C PHE A 230 -15.58 12.51 -5.09
N PRO A 231 -16.56 13.33 -5.47
CA PRO A 231 -16.78 14.63 -4.83
C PRO A 231 -17.04 14.49 -3.33
N GLY A 232 -16.36 15.32 -2.53
CA GLY A 232 -16.46 15.27 -1.08
C GLY A 232 -15.65 14.14 -0.41
N ALA A 233 -14.93 13.31 -1.18
CA ALA A 233 -13.96 12.40 -0.61
C ALA A 233 -12.60 13.09 -0.40
N ARG A 234 -11.91 12.72 0.67
CA ARG A 234 -10.51 13.03 0.95
C ARG A 234 -9.66 11.83 0.56
N ILE A 235 -8.68 12.04 -0.30
CA ILE A 235 -7.94 10.95 -0.96
C ILE A 235 -6.44 11.16 -0.73
N GLY A 236 -5.84 10.25 0.02
CA GLY A 236 -4.41 10.22 0.30
C GLY A 236 -3.69 9.23 -0.61
N LEU A 237 -2.51 9.61 -1.09
CA LEU A 237 -1.54 8.70 -1.68
C LEU A 237 -0.37 8.56 -0.69
N PHE A 238 -0.17 7.35 -0.18
CA PHE A 238 0.96 6.96 0.64
C PHE A 238 2.07 6.42 -0.27
N ASP A 239 3.23 7.06 -0.23
CA ASP A 239 4.41 6.71 -1.03
C ASP A 239 5.22 5.58 -0.38
N SER A 240 4.66 4.37 -0.40
CA SER A 240 5.35 3.14 -0.01
C SER A 240 6.62 2.93 -0.83
N TYR A 241 6.65 3.32 -2.10
CA TYR A 241 7.85 3.24 -2.94
C TYR A 241 8.99 4.07 -2.36
N GLY A 242 8.74 5.36 -2.13
CA GLY A 242 9.71 6.28 -1.55
C GLY A 242 10.15 5.85 -0.15
N LEU A 243 9.20 5.43 0.70
CA LEU A 243 9.51 4.94 2.05
C LEU A 243 10.45 3.73 2.00
N PHE A 244 10.12 2.70 1.22
CA PHE A 244 10.95 1.50 1.14
C PHE A 244 12.30 1.76 0.47
N LEU A 245 12.36 2.70 -0.49
CA LEU A 245 13.61 3.14 -1.06
C LEU A 245 14.48 3.89 -0.03
N ASP A 246 13.90 4.69 0.86
CA ASP A 246 14.64 5.34 1.95
C ASP A 246 15.08 4.33 3.02
N ILE A 247 14.27 3.30 3.31
CA ILE A 247 14.73 2.19 4.18
C ILE A 247 15.91 1.47 3.54
N TYR A 248 15.87 1.19 2.24
CA TYR A 248 16.94 0.51 1.53
C TYR A 248 18.25 1.32 1.55
N ASN A 249 18.16 2.63 1.28
CA ASN A 249 19.34 3.50 1.17
C ASN A 249 19.84 4.02 2.53
N ASN A 250 18.96 4.15 3.51
CA ASN A 250 19.27 4.69 4.84
C ASN A 250 18.75 3.76 5.97
N PRO A 251 19.15 2.48 5.99
CA PRO A 251 18.55 1.47 6.86
C PRO A 251 18.72 1.77 8.36
N ALA A 252 19.79 2.47 8.74
CA ALA A 252 20.05 2.85 10.13
C ALA A 252 18.96 3.72 10.77
N LYS A 253 18.15 4.43 9.96
CA LYS A 253 17.02 5.22 10.44
C LYS A 253 15.82 4.36 10.84
N TYR A 254 15.71 3.14 10.31
CA TYR A 254 14.47 2.36 10.30
C TYR A 254 14.61 0.97 10.89
N LEU A 255 15.76 0.32 10.70
CA LEU A 255 16.05 -1.04 11.13
C LEU A 255 16.80 -1.02 12.47
N VAL A 256 16.70 -2.12 13.23
CA VAL A 256 17.26 -2.23 14.59
C VAL A 256 18.33 -3.31 14.62
N GLY A 257 19.56 -2.92 14.99
CA GLY A 257 20.67 -3.85 15.13
C GLY A 257 22.02 -3.17 14.94
N PRO A 258 23.13 -3.88 15.24
CA PRO A 258 24.48 -3.37 15.02
C PRO A 258 24.87 -3.33 13.53
N THR A 259 24.15 -4.08 12.69
CA THR A 259 24.32 -4.16 11.23
C THR A 259 22.96 -4.30 10.58
N TYR A 260 22.76 -3.75 9.39
CA TYR A 260 21.47 -3.76 8.70
C TYR A 260 21.55 -4.52 7.38
N ASN A 261 20.49 -5.25 7.04
CA ASN A 261 20.41 -6.03 5.82
C ASN A 261 19.17 -5.66 5.00
N VAL A 262 19.41 -5.19 3.78
CA VAL A 262 18.35 -4.76 2.85
C VAL A 262 18.29 -5.61 1.58
N LYS A 263 19.22 -6.56 1.42
CA LYS A 263 19.35 -7.42 0.22
C LYS A 263 19.07 -8.89 0.51
N ASP A 264 19.40 -9.35 1.70
CA ASP A 264 19.10 -10.71 2.18
C ASP A 264 17.79 -10.70 2.99
N VAL A 265 17.34 -11.88 3.36
CA VAL A 265 16.04 -12.10 4.00
C VAL A 265 16.19 -12.79 5.35
N VAL A 266 15.18 -12.63 6.21
CA VAL A 266 15.12 -13.34 7.50
C VAL A 266 14.96 -14.84 7.30
N ASN A 267 14.09 -15.27 6.38
CA ASN A 267 13.72 -16.65 6.13
C ASN A 267 13.99 -16.99 4.67
N ALA A 268 15.24 -17.36 4.37
CA ALA A 268 15.68 -17.62 3.00
C ALA A 268 15.38 -19.05 2.61
N CYS A 269 14.60 -19.26 1.55
CA CYS A 269 14.25 -20.58 1.02
C CYS A 269 14.85 -20.74 -0.39
N LYS A 270 15.93 -21.54 -0.47
CA LYS A 270 16.76 -21.70 -1.68
C LYS A 270 16.75 -23.15 -2.16
N PHE A 271 17.17 -23.38 -3.40
CA PHE A 271 17.48 -24.70 -3.95
C PHE A 271 19.00 -24.88 -4.05
N PRO A 272 19.71 -25.24 -2.95
CA PRO A 272 21.17 -25.31 -2.94
C PRO A 272 21.75 -26.55 -3.64
N TYR A 273 20.89 -27.49 -4.05
CA TYR A 273 21.30 -28.77 -4.66
C TYR A 273 20.55 -28.99 -5.99
N ASP A 274 21.20 -29.64 -6.96
CA ASP A 274 20.64 -29.92 -8.29
C ASP A 274 19.52 -30.99 -8.30
N ASN A 275 19.12 -31.48 -7.12
CA ASN A 275 18.06 -32.47 -6.97
C ASN A 275 16.67 -31.84 -6.73
N GLY A 276 16.55 -30.51 -6.81
CA GLY A 276 15.29 -29.79 -6.61
C GLY A 276 14.84 -29.68 -5.15
N THR A 277 15.70 -29.98 -4.17
CA THR A 277 15.34 -29.84 -2.75
C THR A 277 15.34 -28.38 -2.33
N LEU A 278 14.21 -27.91 -1.80
CA LEU A 278 14.11 -26.59 -1.16
C LEU A 278 14.62 -26.67 0.28
N VAL A 279 15.55 -25.79 0.64
CA VAL A 279 16.10 -25.65 2.00
C VAL A 279 15.84 -24.23 2.49
N CYS A 280 15.14 -24.12 3.63
CA CYS A 280 14.85 -22.85 4.28
C CYS A 280 15.74 -22.64 5.51
N ASN A 281 16.38 -21.48 5.60
CA ASN A 281 17.20 -21.06 6.72
C ASN A 281 16.65 -19.76 7.31
N THR A 282 16.26 -19.79 8.58
CA THR A 282 15.71 -18.63 9.28
C THR A 282 16.75 -18.02 10.22
N GLN A 283 16.93 -16.71 10.15
CA GLN A 283 17.77 -15.93 11.06
C GLN A 283 17.19 -15.96 12.49
N PRO A 284 18.06 -15.95 13.51
CA PRO A 284 17.61 -15.93 14.90
C PRO A 284 16.80 -14.66 15.20
N GLN A 285 15.86 -14.76 16.14
CA GLN A 285 14.95 -13.66 16.50
C GLN A 285 15.68 -12.34 16.79
N SER A 286 16.84 -12.41 17.44
CA SER A 286 17.67 -11.26 17.80
C SER A 286 18.20 -10.44 16.61
N LYS A 287 18.14 -10.98 15.40
CA LYS A 287 18.59 -10.31 14.17
C LYS A 287 17.44 -9.86 13.27
N ARG A 288 16.20 -10.33 13.47
CA ARG A 288 15.12 -10.13 12.49
C ARG A 288 14.77 -8.66 12.24
N ASP A 289 14.81 -7.85 13.30
CA ASP A 289 14.54 -6.40 13.18
C ASP A 289 15.65 -5.64 12.43
N SER A 290 16.77 -6.29 12.12
CA SER A 290 17.85 -5.71 11.33
C SER A 290 17.68 -5.95 9.82
N TYR A 291 16.59 -6.58 9.38
CA TYR A 291 16.31 -6.92 7.99
C TYR A 291 15.13 -6.12 7.45
N LEU A 292 15.22 -5.70 6.18
CA LEU A 292 14.10 -5.11 5.44
C LEU A 292 13.08 -6.17 4.99
N TRP A 293 13.54 -7.36 4.64
CA TRP A 293 12.72 -8.41 4.02
C TRP A 293 12.58 -9.63 4.95
N TRP A 294 11.38 -10.15 5.09
CA TRP A 294 11.13 -11.41 5.80
C TRP A 294 11.57 -12.60 4.95
N ASP A 295 11.03 -12.72 3.75
CA ASP A 295 11.41 -13.71 2.75
C ASP A 295 11.66 -13.01 1.41
N GLU A 296 11.76 -13.76 0.32
CA GLU A 296 12.15 -13.21 -0.97
C GLU A 296 11.14 -12.22 -1.59
N LEU A 297 9.95 -12.07 -1.00
CA LEU A 297 8.89 -11.22 -1.53
C LEU A 297 8.25 -10.29 -0.46
N HIS A 298 8.23 -10.71 0.80
CA HIS A 298 7.48 -10.01 1.85
C HIS A 298 8.35 -9.07 2.69
N PRO A 299 7.90 -7.82 2.97
CA PRO A 299 8.53 -6.95 3.96
C PRO A 299 8.67 -7.64 5.32
N SER A 300 9.71 -7.29 6.08
CA SER A 300 9.88 -7.82 7.43
C SER A 300 8.85 -7.27 8.40
N GLU A 301 8.69 -7.92 9.54
CA GLU A 301 7.91 -7.37 10.66
C GLU A 301 8.39 -5.96 11.07
N GLN A 302 9.70 -5.70 11.04
CA GLN A 302 10.21 -4.36 11.31
C GLN A 302 9.80 -3.35 10.25
N ALA A 303 9.76 -3.72 8.97
CA ALA A 303 9.23 -2.85 7.91
C ALA A 303 7.73 -2.57 8.13
N ASN A 304 6.94 -3.58 8.52
CA ASN A 304 5.54 -3.40 8.92
C ASN A 304 5.39 -2.40 10.09
N ARG A 305 6.26 -2.46 11.10
CA ARG A 305 6.27 -1.50 12.22
C ARG A 305 6.60 -0.07 11.76
N VAL A 306 7.40 0.11 10.71
CA VAL A 306 7.66 1.42 10.11
C VAL A 306 6.41 1.95 9.42
N VAL A 307 5.78 1.14 8.55
CA VAL A 307 4.54 1.49 7.84
C VAL A 307 3.43 1.85 8.84
N ALA A 308 3.25 1.04 9.88
CA ALA A 308 2.25 1.27 10.91
C ALA A 308 2.41 2.61 11.65
N ARG A 309 3.64 3.04 11.91
CA ARG A 309 3.91 4.35 12.54
C ARG A 309 3.46 5.51 11.64
N HIS A 310 3.78 5.45 10.35
CA HIS A 310 3.39 6.48 9.40
C HIS A 310 1.87 6.53 9.17
N ILE A 311 1.21 5.38 9.04
CA ILE A 311 -0.25 5.32 8.91
C ILE A 311 -0.94 5.75 10.21
N LEU A 312 -0.37 5.47 11.39
CA LEU A 312 -0.90 5.97 12.65
C LEU A 312 -0.80 7.50 12.76
N ASN A 313 0.26 8.13 12.23
CA ASN A 313 0.34 9.59 12.16
C ASN A 313 -0.83 10.17 11.35
N VAL A 314 -1.12 9.57 10.18
CA VAL A 314 -2.27 9.92 9.35
C VAL A 314 -3.59 9.81 10.13
N LEU A 315 -3.81 8.69 10.81
CA LEU A 315 -5.02 8.45 11.60
C LEU A 315 -5.17 9.43 12.77
N LYS A 316 -4.06 9.87 13.36
CA LYS A 316 -4.03 10.93 14.40
C LYS A 316 -4.21 12.33 13.83
N GLY A 317 -4.38 12.47 12.52
CA GLY A 317 -4.48 13.75 11.85
C GLY A 317 -3.16 14.52 11.81
N GLN A 318 -2.02 13.84 11.94
CA GLN A 318 -0.71 14.47 11.83
C GLN A 318 -0.26 14.51 10.37
N ASN A 319 0.59 15.48 10.04
CA ASN A 319 1.27 15.49 8.76
C ASN A 319 2.28 14.33 8.73
N ASP A 320 2.29 13.57 7.63
CA ASP A 320 3.26 12.52 7.39
C ASP A 320 4.00 12.81 6.08
N PRO A 321 5.35 12.76 6.05
CA PRO A 321 6.11 13.13 4.87
C PRO A 321 5.87 12.20 3.67
N TRP A 322 5.34 10.99 3.89
CA TRP A 322 5.08 10.03 2.82
C TRP A 322 3.65 10.12 2.27
N VAL A 323 2.85 11.11 2.70
CA VAL A 323 1.44 11.19 2.31
C VAL A 323 1.11 12.52 1.66
N SER A 324 0.57 12.43 0.44
CA SER A 324 -0.02 13.57 -0.28
C SER A 324 -1.54 13.45 -0.28
N TRP A 325 -2.24 14.54 0.07
CA TRP A 325 -3.70 14.58 0.15
C TRP A 325 -4.33 15.42 -0.98
N TYR A 326 -5.46 14.92 -1.50
CA TYR A 326 -6.24 15.55 -2.56
C TYR A 326 -7.74 15.45 -2.25
N GLY A 327 -8.56 16.23 -2.97
CA GLY A 327 -10.01 16.26 -2.78
C GLY A 327 -10.44 17.13 -1.59
N ALA A 328 -11.42 16.63 -0.82
CA ALA A 328 -11.99 17.33 0.32
C ALA A 328 -10.98 17.51 1.47
N LYS A 329 -11.19 18.56 2.28
CA LYS A 329 -10.40 18.90 3.47
C LYS A 329 -10.91 18.17 4.71
#